data_AF-A0A8J7I2K2-F1
#
_entry.id   AF-A0A8J7I2K2-F1
#
_cell.length_a   1.000
_cell.length_b   1.000
_cell.length_c   1.000
_cell.angle_alpha   90.00
_cell.angle_beta   90.00
_cell.angle_gamma   90.00
#
_symmetry.space_group_name_H-M   'P 1'
#
loop_
_entity.id
_entity.type
_entity.pdbx_description
1 polymer ?
#
loop_
_entity_poly.entity_id
_entity_poly.type
_entity_poly.pdbx_seq_one_letter_code
_entity_poly.pdbx_strand_id
1 'polypeptide(L)' 'MQFQIECNTEKHSQVCLICRQTFQMYEARLIVCNDQGDGYGDICPKCAAKGGNWVQVKLQKLNYKLPA' A
#
# COMPACT_ATOMS: atom_id res chain seq x y z
N MET A 1 -7.94 -5.78 7.91
CA MET A 1 -7.08 -5.16 6.88
C MET A 1 -7.99 -4.57 5.81
N GLN A 2 -7.80 -3.29 5.52
CA GLN A 2 -8.61 -2.52 4.57
C GLN A 2 -7.70 -1.76 3.60
N PHE A 3 -8.27 -1.27 2.51
CA PHE A 3 -7.60 -0.38 1.57
C PHE A 3 -8.23 1.01 1.65
N GLN A 4 -7.39 2.02 1.83
CA GLN A 4 -7.80 3.42 1.77
C GLN A 4 -7.18 4.07 0.53
N ILE A 5 -7.99 4.88 -0.15
CA ILE A 5 -7.53 5.74 -1.23
C ILE A 5 -7.55 7.15 -0.71
N GLU A 6 -6.43 7.84 -0.79
CA GLU A 6 -6.37 9.28 -0.54
C GLU A 6 -5.91 9.99 -1.80
N CYS A 7 -6.63 11.05 -2.17
CA CYS A 7 -6.20 11.94 -3.23
C CYS A 7 -5.20 12.94 -2.63
N ASN A 8 -4.02 13.05 -3.23
CA ASN A 8 -3.00 13.98 -2.79
C ASN A 8 -2.47 14.76 -3.98
N THR A 9 -2.36 16.08 -3.83
CA THR A 9 -1.84 16.97 -4.89
C THR A 9 -0.32 17.11 -4.84
N GLU A 10 0.32 16.61 -3.78
CA GLU A 10 1.76 16.74 -3.57
C GLU A 10 2.54 15.52 -4.07
N LYS A 11 3.62 15.78 -4.80
CA LYS A 11 4.55 14.75 -5.30
C LYS A 11 5.49 14.33 -4.18
N HIS A 12 5.28 13.13 -3.66
CA HIS A 12 6.14 12.53 -2.63
C HIS A 12 6.74 11.21 -3.11
N SER A 13 8.03 11.00 -2.80
CA SER A 13 8.69 9.70 -2.92
C SER A 13 8.23 8.80 -1.79
N GLN A 14 7.78 7.60 -2.12
CA GLN A 14 7.28 6.64 -1.14
C GLN A 14 7.86 5.26 -1.40
N VAL A 15 7.91 4.42 -0.37
CA VAL A 15 8.41 3.05 -0.47
C VAL A 15 7.24 2.10 -0.50
N CYS A 16 7.14 1.29 -1.54
CA CYS A 16 6.07 0.32 -1.66
C CYS A 16 6.16 -0.74 -0.54
N LEU A 17 5.09 -0.93 0.20
CA LEU A 17 4.97 -1.93 1.26
C LEU A 17 5.29 -3.35 0.77
N ILE A 18 4.91 -3.67 -0.48
CA ILE A 18 5.01 -5.01 -1.06
C ILE A 18 6.39 -5.28 -1.67
N CYS A 19 6.85 -4.41 -2.58
CA CYS A 19 8.09 -4.66 -3.33
C CYS A 19 9.31 -3.90 -2.80
N ARG A 20 9.13 -3.03 -1.79
CA ARG A 20 10.17 -2.19 -1.17
C ARG A 20 10.90 -1.26 -2.15
N GLN A 21 10.41 -1.11 -3.37
CA GLN A 21 10.92 -0.14 -4.34
C GLN A 21 10.35 1.23 -4.03
N THR A 22 11.20 2.26 -4.13
CA THR A 22 10.77 3.65 -4.13
C THR A 22 9.97 3.94 -5.39
N PHE A 23 8.87 4.66 -5.24
CA PHE A 23 8.04 5.12 -6.34
C PHE A 23 7.60 6.56 -6.09
N GLN A 24 7.38 7.29 -7.18
CA GLN A 24 6.75 8.61 -7.13
C GLN A 24 5.24 8.44 -7.08
N MET A 25 4.61 9.06 -6.09
CA MET A 25 3.17 9.17 -6.02
C MET A 25 2.67 10.24 -7.01
N TYR A 26 1.53 9.96 -7.63
CA TYR A 26 0.82 10.90 -8.48
C TYR A 26 -0.40 11.45 -7.70
N GLU A 27 -1.57 11.49 -8.33
CA GLU A 27 -2.78 12.15 -7.80
C GLU A 27 -3.46 11.41 -6.65
N ALA A 28 -3.19 10.12 -6.48
CA ALA A 28 -3.80 9.31 -5.43
C ALA A 28 -2.82 8.27 -4.89
N ARG A 29 -2.99 7.96 -3.60
CA ARG A 29 -2.27 6.92 -2.87
C ARG A 29 -3.20 5.80 -2.45
N LEU A 30 -2.70 4.57 -2.57
CA LEU A 30 -3.37 3.36 -2.09
C LEU A 30 -2.65 2.87 -0.84
N ILE A 31 -3.32 2.98 0.30
CA ILE A 31 -2.77 2.70 1.62
C ILE A 31 -3.40 1.40 2.14
N VAL A 32 -2.58 0.55 2.75
CA VAL A 32 -3.06 -0.60 3.51
C VAL A 32 -3.26 -0.17 4.95
N CYS A 33 -4.46 -0.35 5.49
CA CYS A 33 -4.80 0.03 6.85
C CYS A 33 -5.27 -1.18 7.69
N ASN A 34 -5.15 -1.08 9.01
CA ASN A 34 -5.84 -1.98 9.93
C ASN A 34 -7.35 -1.64 9.98
N ASP A 35 -8.12 -2.38 10.79
CA ASP A 35 -9.56 -2.15 10.90
C ASP A 35 -9.94 -0.89 11.69
N GLN A 36 -8.95 -0.25 12.33
CA GLN A 36 -9.06 1.02 13.07
C GLN A 36 -8.67 2.23 12.21
N GLY A 37 -8.14 1.99 11.01
CA GLY A 37 -7.68 3.03 10.08
C GLY A 37 -6.19 3.35 10.17
N ASP A 38 -5.42 2.68 11.02
CA ASP A 38 -3.97 2.90 11.10
C ASP A 38 -3.28 2.35 9.85
N GLY A 39 -2.54 3.23 9.17
CA GLY A 39 -1.86 2.92 7.91
C GLY A 39 -0.57 2.13 8.14
N TYR A 40 -0.46 0.97 7.49
CA TYR A 40 0.76 0.16 7.44
C TYR A 40 1.73 0.62 6.34
N GLY A 41 1.22 1.27 5.28
CA GLY A 41 2.03 1.83 4.20
C GLY A 41 1.38 1.76 2.82
N ASP A 42 2.06 2.34 1.84
CA ASP A 42 1.55 2.54 0.48
C ASP A 42 1.88 1.39 -0.48
N ILE A 43 1.01 1.19 -1.47
CA ILE A 43 1.20 0.23 -2.57
C ILE A 43 1.49 0.99 -3.86
N CYS A 44 2.62 0.67 -4.52
CA CYS A 44 2.95 1.27 -5.80
C CYS A 44 2.02 0.80 -6.94
N PRO A 45 1.86 1.61 -8.02
CA PRO A 45 0.98 1.27 -9.14
C PRO A 45 1.27 -0.09 -9.77
N LYS A 46 2.55 -0.49 -9.87
CA LYS A 46 2.95 -1.80 -10.42
C LYS A 46 2.45 -2.98 -9.58
N CYS A 47 2.35 -2.83 -8.26
CA CYS A 47 1.82 -3.87 -7.39
C CYS A 47 0.29 -3.85 -7.39
N ALA A 48 -0.33 -2.66 -7.39
CA ALA A 48 -1.77 -2.51 -7.48
C ALA A 48 -2.35 -3.11 -8.78
N ALA A 49 -1.67 -2.90 -9.92
CA ALA A 49 -2.06 -3.41 -11.22
C ALA A 49 -2.12 -4.95 -11.32
N LYS A 50 -1.52 -5.68 -10.37
CA LYS A 50 -1.60 -7.15 -10.33
C LYS A 50 -2.94 -7.66 -9.78
N GLY A 51 -3.81 -6.76 -9.32
CA GLY A 51 -5.16 -7.07 -8.87
C GLY A 51 -5.24 -7.42 -7.38
N GLY A 52 -6.44 -7.24 -6.82
CA GLY A 52 -6.72 -7.35 -5.39
C GLY A 52 -6.34 -8.71 -4.79
N ASN A 53 -6.61 -9.81 -5.50
CA ASN A 53 -6.25 -11.16 -5.02
C ASN A 53 -4.72 -11.33 -4.86
N TRP A 54 -3.94 -10.90 -5.85
CA TRP A 54 -2.48 -10.96 -5.77
C TRP A 54 -1.95 -10.10 -4.62
N VAL A 55 -2.49 -8.89 -4.48
CA VAL A 55 -2.15 -7.96 -3.39
C VAL A 55 -2.46 -8.59 -2.04
N GLN A 56 -3.66 -9.16 -1.86
CA GLN A 56 -4.08 -9.81 -0.62
C GLN A 56 -3.16 -10.97 -0.24
N VAL A 57 -2.85 -11.86 -1.19
CA VAL A 57 -1.92 -12.99 -0.96
C VAL A 57 -0.52 -12.49 -0.55
N LYS A 58 -0.05 -11.39 -1.15
CA LYS A 58 1.23 -10.77 -0.76
C LYS A 58 1.17 -10.15 0.63
N LEU A 59 0.10 -9.42 0.95
CA LEU A 59 -0.08 -8.79 2.25
C LEU A 59 -0.23 -9.82 3.36
N GLN A 60 -0.95 -10.92 3.17
CA GLN A 60 -1.04 -12.00 4.16
C GLN A 60 0.34 -12.57 4.52
N LYS A 61 1.23 -12.74 3.52
CA LYS A 61 2.62 -13.17 3.76
C LYS A 61 3.44 -12.13 4.52
N LEU A 62 3.11 -10.84 4.34
CA LEU A 62 3.75 -9.73 5.04
C LEU A 62 3.17 -9.49 6.43
N ASN A 63 1.90 -9.84 6.68
CA ASN A 63 1.20 -9.60 7.94
C ASN A 63 1.86 -10.33 9.12
N TYR A 64 2.51 -11.47 8.87
CA TYR A 64 3.39 -12.13 9.86
C TYR A 64 4.59 -11.27 10.29
N LYS A 65 4.86 -10.15 9.62
CA LYS A 65 6.00 -9.26 9.81
C LYS A 65 5.59 -7.79 10.02
N LEU A 66 4.30 -7.46 9.97
CA LEU A 66 3.83 -6.11 10.29
C LEU A 66 3.64 -6.02 11.81
N PRO A 67 4.16 -4.97 12.48
CA PRO A 67 3.86 -4.76 13.89
C PRO A 67 2.35 -4.57 14.08
N ALA A 68 1.83 -5.16 15.16
CA ALA A 68 0.41 -5.07 15.54
C ALA A 68 0.01 -3.64 15.89
#